data_AF-A0A7D4B3B7-F1
#
_entry.id   AF-A0A7D4B3B7-F1
#
_cell.length_a   1.000
_cell.length_b   1.000
_cell.length_c   1.000
_cell.angle_alpha   90.00
_cell.angle_beta   90.00
_cell.angle_gamma   90.00
#
_symmetry.space_group_name_H-M   'P 1'
#
loop_
_entity.id
_entity.type
_entity.pdbx_description
1 polymer ?
#
loop_
_entity_poly.entity_id
_entity_poly.type
_entity_poly.pdbx_seq_one_letter_code
_entity_poly.pdbx_strand_id
1 'polypeptide(L)'
;MPESVTLAEALAAGQVGFEDLDKLLLACSPHEAQLVAARAACLAGPQPTARLAACISGQQALIAASFSPARCVALAEALARAHAYVVPALAAHAATLAATWALPDSLRCLAPAGLRQQWTEAAGRQQRASAAGRASRPALDSVRGRLLAELLRQRVTIVAGSDAGAATPGLLYGTGLVTELELLVAAGLTPAQALRAATVAPAMITGHYSDLGRIEPGYRADMVLLAANPLTDIRHLRQVASVLQGGYLLDRGALAALVAQATQAARAGALPPTAAVRKVARRPPVPSPAASK
;
A
#
# COMPACT_ATOMS: atom_id res chain seq x y z
N MET A 1 6.92 5.58 -11.27
CA MET A 1 7.06 6.55 -12.38
C MET A 1 7.71 7.84 -11.90
N PRO A 2 8.82 8.27 -12.51
CA PRO A 2 9.39 9.59 -12.29
C PRO A 2 8.36 10.71 -12.52
N GLU A 3 8.47 11.82 -11.80
CA GLU A 3 7.52 12.94 -11.88
C GLU A 3 7.61 13.74 -13.18
N SER A 4 8.70 13.55 -13.92
CA SER A 4 9.06 14.27 -15.14
C SER A 4 8.88 13.45 -16.41
N VAL A 5 8.19 12.31 -16.33
CA VAL A 5 7.90 11.46 -17.51
C VAL A 5 6.41 11.15 -17.58
N THR A 6 5.92 11.02 -18.81
CA THR A 6 4.57 10.55 -19.11
C THR A 6 4.47 9.03 -18.91
N LEU A 7 3.24 8.51 -18.83
CA LEU A 7 3.03 7.06 -18.75
C LEU A 7 3.58 6.33 -19.99
N ALA A 8 3.37 6.90 -21.18
CA ALA A 8 3.83 6.31 -22.42
C ALA A 8 5.36 6.18 -22.46
N GLU A 9 6.08 7.22 -22.04
CA GLU A 9 7.54 7.20 -21.91
C GLU A 9 8.00 6.18 -20.87
N ALA A 10 7.34 6.11 -19.72
CA ALA A 10 7.69 5.16 -18.67
C ALA A 10 7.52 3.70 -19.14
N LEU A 11 6.42 3.38 -19.83
CA LEU A 11 6.17 2.06 -20.41
C LEU A 11 7.18 1.74 -21.52
N ALA A 12 7.48 2.71 -22.41
CA ALA A 12 8.47 2.55 -23.47
C ALA A 12 9.89 2.30 -22.92
N ALA A 13 10.20 2.86 -21.75
CA ALA A 13 11.44 2.62 -21.02
C ALA A 13 11.45 1.28 -20.23
N GLY A 14 10.39 0.48 -20.32
CA GLY A 14 10.28 -0.82 -19.64
C GLY A 14 9.82 -0.76 -18.18
N GLN A 15 9.35 0.40 -17.69
CA GLN A 15 8.80 0.49 -16.34
C GLN A 15 7.43 -0.19 -16.27
N VAL A 16 7.32 -1.23 -15.44
CA VAL A 16 6.07 -2.00 -15.26
C VAL A 16 5.46 -1.83 -13.86
N GLY A 17 6.15 -1.17 -12.94
CA GLY A 17 5.66 -0.89 -11.58
C GLY A 17 5.19 0.54 -11.42
N PHE A 18 3.98 0.72 -10.87
CA PHE A 18 3.39 2.03 -10.59
C PHE A 18 2.81 2.06 -9.18
N GLU A 19 3.28 3.00 -8.37
CA GLU A 19 2.75 3.27 -7.04
C GLU A 19 2.00 4.59 -7.04
N ASP A 20 0.98 4.67 -6.19
CA ASP A 20 0.05 5.79 -6.05
C ASP A 20 -0.78 6.03 -7.33
N LEU A 21 -2.10 6.08 -7.18
CA LEU A 21 -3.01 6.36 -8.28
C LEU A 21 -2.84 7.78 -8.85
N ASP A 22 -2.32 8.72 -8.07
CA ASP A 22 -2.19 10.14 -8.45
C ASP A 22 -1.35 10.34 -9.70
N LYS A 23 -0.29 9.55 -9.88
CA LYS A 23 0.56 9.68 -11.07
C LYS A 23 -0.13 9.14 -12.32
N LEU A 24 -0.90 8.07 -12.19
CA LEU A 24 -1.69 7.52 -13.28
C LEU A 24 -2.86 8.44 -13.66
N LEU A 25 -3.39 9.21 -12.71
CA LEU A 25 -4.42 10.22 -12.98
C LEU A 25 -3.95 11.34 -13.93
N LEU A 26 -2.64 11.60 -14.04
CA LEU A 26 -2.13 12.55 -15.04
C LEU A 26 -2.42 12.07 -16.45
N ALA A 27 -2.22 10.78 -16.71
CA ALA A 27 -2.46 10.18 -18.02
C ALA A 27 -3.96 10.02 -18.35
N CYS A 28 -4.82 10.00 -17.33
CA CYS A 28 -6.26 10.17 -17.46
C CYS A 28 -6.70 11.59 -17.85
N SER A 29 -5.82 12.59 -17.81
CA SER A 29 -6.10 13.97 -18.20
C SER A 29 -5.61 14.25 -19.63
N PRO A 30 -6.33 15.06 -20.44
CA PRO A 30 -5.78 15.56 -21.71
C PRO A 30 -4.57 16.49 -21.51
N HIS A 31 -4.30 16.94 -20.28
CA HIS A 31 -3.20 17.83 -19.94
C HIS A 31 -1.96 17.09 -19.41
N GLU A 32 -1.85 15.77 -19.58
CA GLU A 32 -0.72 14.97 -19.06
C GLU A 32 0.64 15.61 -19.35
N ALA A 33 0.94 15.89 -20.62
CA ALA A 33 2.24 16.43 -21.03
C ALA A 33 2.55 17.79 -20.36
N GLN A 34 1.54 18.66 -20.22
CA GLN A 34 1.68 19.95 -19.54
C GLN A 34 1.94 19.77 -18.04
N LEU A 35 1.20 18.87 -17.39
CA LEU A 35 1.34 18.57 -15.96
C LEU A 35 2.72 17.99 -15.65
N VAL A 36 3.20 17.06 -16.47
CA VAL A 36 4.53 16.44 -16.38
C VAL A 36 5.64 17.47 -16.62
N ALA A 37 5.54 18.30 -17.66
CA ALA A 37 6.51 19.35 -17.94
C ALA A 37 6.61 20.37 -16.78
N ALA A 38 5.47 20.73 -16.18
CA ALA A 38 5.45 21.60 -15.00
C ALA A 38 6.16 20.95 -13.80
N ARG A 39 5.94 19.65 -13.54
CA ARG A 39 6.65 18.93 -12.47
C ARG A 39 8.15 18.84 -12.73
N ALA A 40 8.57 18.61 -13.97
CA ALA A 40 9.98 18.64 -14.38
C ALA A 40 10.63 20.00 -14.09
N ALA A 41 9.93 21.11 -14.41
CA ALA A 41 10.40 22.45 -14.09
C ALA A 41 10.51 22.71 -12.57
N CYS A 42 9.60 22.16 -11.77
CA CYS A 42 9.66 22.27 -10.31
C CYS A 42 10.86 21.50 -9.71
N LEU A 43 11.29 20.41 -10.35
CA LEU A 43 12.46 19.62 -9.97
C LEU A 43 13.80 20.30 -10.32
N ALA A 44 13.83 21.18 -11.33
CA ALA A 44 15.07 21.73 -11.88
C ALA A 44 15.72 22.86 -11.04
N GLY A 45 15.21 23.21 -9.86
CA GLY A 45 15.81 24.30 -9.06
C GLY A 45 15.96 23.99 -7.57
N PRO A 46 16.27 25.00 -6.74
CA PRO A 46 16.63 24.78 -5.34
C PRO A 46 15.46 24.21 -4.54
N GLN A 47 15.76 23.37 -3.54
CA GLN A 47 14.78 22.68 -2.71
C GLN A 47 13.75 21.88 -3.54
N PRO A 48 14.20 20.97 -4.42
CA PRO A 48 13.35 20.31 -5.42
C PRO A 48 12.17 19.56 -4.79
N THR A 49 12.36 18.94 -3.63
CA THR A 49 11.29 18.20 -2.91
C THR A 49 10.14 19.11 -2.48
N ALA A 50 10.43 20.27 -1.89
CA ALA A 50 9.40 21.19 -1.41
C ALA A 50 8.63 21.83 -2.57
N ARG A 51 9.36 22.21 -3.63
CA ARG A 51 8.78 22.78 -4.85
C ARG A 51 7.89 21.78 -5.57
N LEU A 52 8.38 20.55 -5.74
CA LEU A 52 7.59 19.47 -6.34
C LEU A 52 6.31 19.22 -5.55
N ALA A 53 6.38 19.13 -4.21
CA ALA A 53 5.20 18.93 -3.37
C ALA A 53 4.16 20.05 -3.56
N ALA A 54 4.60 21.31 -3.65
CA ALA A 54 3.71 22.44 -3.94
C ALA A 54 3.09 22.34 -5.35
N CYS A 55 3.88 21.93 -6.35
CA CYS A 55 3.40 21.75 -7.73
C CYS A 55 2.37 20.62 -7.83
N ILE A 56 2.63 19.46 -7.20
CA ILE A 56 1.68 18.35 -7.12
C ILE A 56 0.37 18.83 -6.48
N SER A 57 0.45 19.49 -5.33
CA SER A 57 -0.74 20.01 -4.64
C SER A 57 -1.51 21.04 -5.47
N GLY A 58 -0.82 21.90 -6.21
CA GLY A 58 -1.45 22.90 -7.09
C GLY A 58 -2.15 22.30 -8.31
N GLN A 59 -1.75 21.10 -8.74
CA GLN A 59 -2.32 20.43 -9.92
C GLN A 59 -3.58 19.61 -9.61
N GLN A 60 -3.85 19.26 -8.35
CA GLN A 60 -4.92 18.34 -7.95
C GLN A 60 -6.31 18.75 -8.49
N ALA A 61 -6.64 20.04 -8.41
CA ALA A 61 -7.91 20.56 -8.91
C ALA A 61 -8.05 20.39 -10.44
N LEU A 62 -7.00 20.69 -11.20
CA LEU A 62 -6.99 20.52 -12.66
C LEU A 62 -7.08 19.04 -13.03
N ILE A 63 -6.34 18.16 -12.36
CA ILE A 63 -6.37 16.71 -12.60
C ILE A 63 -7.79 16.17 -12.40
N ALA A 64 -8.42 16.51 -11.28
CA ALA A 64 -9.79 16.08 -11.00
C ALA A 64 -10.81 16.64 -12.03
N ALA A 65 -10.71 17.93 -12.37
CA ALA A 65 -11.64 18.59 -13.29
C ALA A 65 -11.49 18.13 -14.75
N SER A 66 -10.28 17.70 -15.14
CA SER A 66 -9.97 17.27 -16.51
C SER A 66 -9.95 15.76 -16.70
N PHE A 67 -10.46 15.00 -15.73
CA PHE A 67 -10.53 13.54 -15.81
C PHE A 67 -11.32 13.07 -17.04
N SER A 68 -10.68 12.28 -17.91
CA SER A 68 -11.28 11.72 -19.11
C SER A 68 -11.43 10.20 -18.99
N PRO A 69 -12.67 9.67 -18.94
CA PRO A 69 -12.90 8.23 -18.84
C PRO A 69 -12.27 7.46 -20.00
N ALA A 70 -12.38 7.97 -21.23
CA ALA A 70 -11.81 7.35 -22.42
C ALA A 70 -10.27 7.21 -22.33
N ARG A 71 -9.60 8.24 -21.76
CA ARG A 71 -8.15 8.16 -21.53
C ARG A 71 -7.79 7.16 -20.44
N CYS A 72 -8.58 7.08 -19.36
CA CYS A 72 -8.35 6.07 -18.32
C CYS A 72 -8.53 4.64 -18.83
N VAL A 73 -9.50 4.41 -19.72
CA VAL A 73 -9.65 3.12 -20.41
C VAL A 73 -8.39 2.79 -21.21
N ALA A 74 -7.94 3.71 -22.07
CA ALA A 74 -6.73 3.51 -22.87
C ALA A 74 -5.46 3.29 -22.01
N LEU A 75 -5.35 4.00 -20.88
CA LEU A 75 -4.30 3.82 -19.89
C LEU A 75 -4.34 2.41 -19.28
N ALA A 76 -5.51 1.97 -18.80
CA ALA A 76 -5.65 0.68 -18.16
C ALA A 76 -5.37 -0.46 -19.13
N GLU A 77 -5.77 -0.32 -20.40
CA GLU A 77 -5.40 -1.26 -21.47
C GLU A 77 -3.90 -1.27 -21.74
N ALA A 78 -3.24 -0.11 -21.74
CA ALA A 78 -1.80 -0.03 -21.93
C ALA A 78 -1.04 -0.72 -20.79
N LEU A 79 -1.46 -0.51 -19.54
CA LEU A 79 -0.91 -1.20 -18.37
C LEU A 79 -1.14 -2.71 -18.46
N ALA A 80 -2.35 -3.15 -18.82
CA ALA A 80 -2.67 -4.56 -18.97
C ALA A 80 -1.82 -5.24 -20.05
N ARG A 81 -1.67 -4.61 -21.23
CA ARG A 81 -0.81 -5.12 -22.32
C ARG A 81 0.66 -5.19 -21.93
N ALA A 82 1.13 -4.27 -21.11
CA ALA A 82 2.51 -4.26 -20.62
C ALA A 82 2.73 -5.24 -19.45
N HIS A 83 1.70 -5.97 -19.00
CA HIS A 83 1.73 -6.77 -17.77
C HIS A 83 2.19 -5.96 -16.55
N ALA A 84 1.85 -4.66 -16.53
CA ALA A 84 2.19 -3.77 -15.44
C ALA A 84 1.39 -4.09 -14.18
N TYR A 85 1.94 -3.67 -13.04
CA TYR A 85 1.28 -3.74 -11.74
C TYR A 85 1.12 -2.35 -11.12
N VAL A 86 0.05 -2.20 -10.34
CA VAL A 86 -0.29 -0.97 -9.64
C VAL A 86 -0.38 -1.25 -8.15
N VAL A 87 0.25 -0.38 -7.35
CA VAL A 87 0.11 -0.29 -5.89
C VAL A 87 -0.78 0.92 -5.58
N PRO A 88 -2.07 0.74 -5.25
CA PRO A 88 -3.00 1.86 -5.13
C PRO A 88 -2.79 2.77 -3.92
N ALA A 89 -2.31 2.25 -2.78
CA ALA A 89 -2.10 3.01 -1.55
C ALA A 89 -3.36 3.76 -1.03
N LEU A 90 -4.53 3.12 -1.16
CA LEU A 90 -5.83 3.68 -0.75
C LEU A 90 -5.86 4.11 0.72
N ALA A 91 -5.18 3.37 1.60
CA ALA A 91 -5.11 3.67 3.03
C ALA A 91 -4.47 5.04 3.31
N ALA A 92 -3.44 5.43 2.55
CA ALA A 92 -2.80 6.73 2.68
C ALA A 92 -3.68 7.88 2.15
N HIS A 93 -4.40 7.63 1.05
CA HIS A 93 -5.39 8.57 0.51
C HIS A 93 -6.55 8.80 1.49
N ALA A 94 -7.10 7.73 2.05
CA ALA A 94 -8.17 7.78 3.04
C ALA A 94 -7.73 8.52 4.31
N ALA A 95 -6.52 8.26 4.82
CA ALA A 95 -5.96 8.99 5.97
C ALA A 95 -5.84 10.49 5.70
N THR A 96 -5.43 10.87 4.48
CA THR A 96 -5.32 12.27 4.05
C THR A 96 -6.68 12.98 3.95
N LEU A 97 -7.71 12.25 3.52
CA LEU A 97 -9.09 12.77 3.42
C LEU A 97 -9.74 12.95 4.78
N ALA A 98 -9.64 11.92 5.63
CA ALA A 98 -10.25 11.94 6.94
C ALA A 98 -9.67 13.06 7.81
N ALA A 99 -8.39 13.42 7.60
CA ALA A 99 -7.63 14.35 8.45
C ALA A 99 -7.66 13.99 9.95
N THR A 100 -8.11 12.77 10.27
CA THR A 100 -8.13 12.21 11.62
C THR A 100 -6.85 11.40 11.78
N TRP A 101 -5.75 12.13 11.98
CA TRP A 101 -4.43 11.52 12.25
C TRP A 101 -4.31 10.98 13.69
N ALA A 102 -5.41 10.99 14.44
CA ALA A 102 -5.49 10.50 15.79
C ALA A 102 -5.58 8.97 15.79
N LEU A 103 -4.48 8.32 16.13
CA LEU A 103 -4.51 6.94 16.56
C LEU A 103 -4.99 6.88 18.02
N PRO A 104 -5.72 5.81 18.40
CA PRO A 104 -5.92 5.49 19.80
C PRO A 104 -4.58 5.49 20.54
N ASP A 105 -4.54 5.95 21.79
CA ASP A 105 -3.30 6.05 22.56
C ASP A 105 -2.55 4.71 22.67
N SER A 106 -3.30 3.60 22.68
CA SER A 106 -2.77 2.23 22.66
C SER A 106 -1.94 1.92 21.41
N LEU A 107 -2.28 2.52 20.27
CA LEU A 107 -1.56 2.35 19.00
C LEU A 107 -0.52 3.45 18.77
N ARG A 108 -0.75 4.67 19.28
CA ARG A 108 0.21 5.78 19.21
C ARG A 108 1.54 5.43 19.88
N CYS A 109 1.49 4.62 20.96
CA CYS A 109 2.70 4.15 21.64
C CYS A 109 3.54 3.19 20.80
N LEU A 110 3.04 2.62 19.70
CA LEU A 110 3.81 1.76 18.80
C LEU A 110 4.60 2.55 17.74
N ALA A 111 4.29 3.83 17.53
CA ALA A 111 5.06 4.70 16.66
C ALA A 111 6.27 5.26 17.44
N PRO A 112 7.53 5.02 17.01
CA PRO A 112 8.71 5.60 17.65
C PRO A 112 8.67 7.15 17.65
N ALA A 113 9.40 7.79 18.56
CA ALA A 113 9.39 9.25 18.70
C ALA A 113 9.69 10.00 17.39
N GLY A 114 10.69 9.54 16.62
CA GLY A 114 11.01 10.13 15.31
C GLY A 114 9.86 10.01 14.31
N LEU A 115 9.14 8.88 14.29
CA LEU A 115 7.97 8.71 13.43
C LEU A 115 6.83 9.67 13.85
N ARG A 116 6.61 9.84 15.16
CA ARG A 116 5.60 10.80 15.67
C ARG A 116 5.95 12.25 15.32
N GLN A 117 7.24 12.60 15.33
CA GLN A 117 7.69 13.93 14.89
C GLN A 117 7.42 14.12 13.39
N GLN A 118 7.81 13.15 12.55
CA GLN A 118 7.55 13.18 11.10
C GLN A 118 6.06 13.30 10.80
N TRP A 119 5.21 12.63 11.58
CA TRP A 119 3.76 12.76 11.46
C TRP A 119 3.24 14.15 11.80
N THR A 120 3.76 14.76 12.86
CA THR A 120 3.43 16.16 13.21
C THR A 120 3.79 17.09 12.06
N GLU A 121 4.97 16.92 11.47
CA GLU A 121 5.42 17.71 10.33
C GLU A 121 4.56 17.47 9.07
N ALA A 122 4.26 16.21 8.76
CA ALA A 122 3.42 15.84 7.62
C ALA A 122 1.98 16.36 7.78
N ALA A 123 1.38 16.23 8.96
CA ALA A 123 0.08 16.83 9.26
C ALA A 123 0.14 18.37 9.10
N GLY A 124 1.19 19.02 9.59
CA GLY A 124 1.41 20.46 9.40
C GLY A 124 1.58 20.86 7.92
N ARG A 125 2.20 20.02 7.08
CA ARG A 125 2.26 20.25 5.63
C ARG A 125 0.87 20.11 5.00
N GLN A 126 0.11 19.08 5.37
CA GLN A 126 -1.25 18.87 4.87
C GLN A 126 -2.22 19.96 5.29
N GLN A 127 -2.06 20.53 6.49
CA GLN A 127 -2.82 21.68 6.98
C GLN A 127 -2.44 22.95 6.22
N ARG A 128 -1.16 23.15 5.91
CA ARG A 128 -0.66 24.30 5.14
C ARG A 128 -0.87 24.19 3.62
N ALA A 129 -1.45 23.09 3.13
CA ALA A 129 -1.87 23.00 1.73
C ALA A 129 -2.73 24.21 1.33
N SER A 130 -2.77 24.58 0.05
CA SER A 130 -3.62 25.70 -0.37
C SER A 130 -5.10 25.40 -0.10
N ALA A 131 -5.92 26.43 0.10
CA ALA A 131 -7.36 26.25 0.28
C ALA A 131 -7.98 25.51 -0.91
N ALA A 132 -7.55 25.85 -2.13
CA ALA A 132 -7.92 25.16 -3.36
C ALA A 132 -7.48 23.68 -3.35
N GLY A 133 -6.25 23.38 -2.91
CA GLY A 133 -5.75 22.02 -2.79
C GLY A 133 -6.59 21.19 -1.82
N ARG A 134 -6.91 21.73 -0.64
CA ARG A 134 -7.82 21.07 0.32
C ARG A 134 -9.23 20.84 -0.24
N ALA A 135 -9.79 21.85 -0.90
CA ALA A 135 -11.12 21.76 -1.51
C ALA A 135 -11.19 20.73 -2.65
N SER A 136 -10.08 20.45 -3.33
CA SER A 136 -10.02 19.47 -4.41
C SER A 136 -9.96 18.01 -3.97
N ARG A 137 -9.67 17.73 -2.68
CA ARG A 137 -9.43 16.34 -2.21
C ARG A 137 -10.61 15.39 -2.47
N PRO A 138 -11.88 15.74 -2.20
CA PRO A 138 -13.00 14.84 -2.47
C PRO A 138 -13.17 14.55 -3.97
N ALA A 139 -12.97 15.55 -4.83
CA ALA A 139 -13.04 15.36 -6.28
C ALA A 139 -11.89 14.48 -6.78
N LEU A 140 -10.68 14.67 -6.23
CA LEU A 140 -9.52 13.83 -6.54
C LEU A 140 -9.75 12.37 -6.10
N ASP A 141 -10.31 12.16 -4.91
CA ASP A 141 -10.65 10.83 -4.40
C ASP A 141 -11.68 10.11 -5.27
N SER A 142 -12.72 10.84 -5.70
CA SER A 142 -13.72 10.32 -6.64
C SER A 142 -13.08 9.81 -7.93
N VAL A 143 -12.15 10.57 -8.52
CA VAL A 143 -11.48 10.13 -9.75
C VAL A 143 -10.46 9.00 -9.52
N ARG A 144 -9.83 8.91 -8.33
CA ARG A 144 -9.03 7.72 -7.95
C ARG A 144 -9.88 6.47 -7.92
N GLY A 145 -11.05 6.52 -7.29
CA GLY A 145 -11.99 5.39 -7.26
C GLY A 145 -12.42 4.95 -8.65
N ARG A 146 -12.69 5.90 -9.55
CA ARG A 146 -13.03 5.61 -10.95
C ARG A 146 -11.87 5.00 -11.73
N LEU A 147 -10.65 5.49 -11.54
CA LEU A 147 -9.46 4.89 -12.13
C LEU A 147 -9.25 3.47 -11.61
N LEU A 148 -9.34 3.25 -10.30
CA LEU A 148 -9.21 1.92 -9.72
C LEU A 148 -10.25 0.96 -10.30
N ALA A 149 -11.52 1.35 -10.37
CA ALA A 149 -12.57 0.54 -10.98
C ALA A 149 -12.23 0.13 -12.43
N GLU A 150 -11.65 1.05 -13.21
CA GLU A 150 -11.21 0.78 -14.58
C GLU A 150 -10.02 -0.18 -14.65
N LEU A 151 -9.02 -0.02 -13.77
CA LEU A 151 -7.90 -0.95 -13.64
C LEU A 151 -8.38 -2.38 -13.32
N LEU A 152 -9.34 -2.50 -12.41
CA LEU A 152 -9.93 -3.80 -12.03
C LEU A 152 -10.72 -4.43 -13.18
N ARG A 153 -11.50 -3.62 -13.91
CA ARG A 153 -12.27 -4.07 -15.07
C ARG A 153 -11.35 -4.65 -16.15
N GLN A 154 -10.19 -4.02 -16.36
CA GLN A 154 -9.18 -4.44 -17.34
C GLN A 154 -8.20 -5.51 -16.79
N ARG A 155 -8.41 -5.98 -15.56
CA ARG A 155 -7.59 -7.00 -14.89
C ARG A 155 -6.11 -6.63 -14.79
N VAL A 156 -5.81 -5.34 -14.60
CA VAL A 156 -4.46 -4.88 -14.25
C VAL A 156 -4.07 -5.50 -12.90
N THR A 157 -2.81 -5.94 -12.78
CA THR A 157 -2.33 -6.57 -11.54
C THR A 157 -2.30 -5.56 -10.41
N ILE A 158 -3.05 -5.82 -9.34
CA ILE A 158 -3.03 -5.00 -8.13
C ILE A 158 -2.10 -5.65 -7.09
N VAL A 159 -1.21 -4.85 -6.54
CA VAL A 159 -0.34 -5.21 -5.42
C VAL A 159 -0.74 -4.35 -4.22
N ALA A 160 -0.98 -4.98 -3.07
CA ALA A 160 -1.39 -4.26 -1.88
C ALA A 160 -0.17 -3.58 -1.23
N GLY A 161 -0.28 -2.28 -1.00
CA GLY A 161 0.69 -1.46 -0.29
C GLY A 161 -0.04 -0.26 0.31
N SER A 162 0.33 0.16 1.52
CA SER A 162 -0.46 1.13 2.27
C SER A 162 0.20 2.50 2.44
N ASP A 163 1.48 2.63 2.06
CA ASP A 163 2.31 3.80 2.40
C ASP A 163 2.30 4.16 3.90
N ALA A 164 2.08 3.16 4.75
CA ALA A 164 2.25 3.31 6.19
C ALA A 164 3.69 3.74 6.50
N GLY A 165 3.86 4.71 7.40
CA GLY A 165 5.17 5.22 7.78
C GLY A 165 5.23 6.74 7.87
N ALA A 166 6.42 7.29 7.66
CA ALA A 166 6.75 8.70 7.96
C ALA A 166 5.85 9.73 7.27
N ALA A 167 5.45 9.46 6.03
CA ALA A 167 4.71 10.41 5.19
C ALA A 167 3.19 10.39 5.41
N THR A 168 2.67 9.41 6.16
CA THR A 168 1.23 9.15 6.28
C THR A 168 0.81 9.14 7.76
N PRO A 169 0.51 10.31 8.34
CA PRO A 169 0.16 10.42 9.75
C PRO A 169 -1.05 9.56 10.11
N GLY A 170 -0.95 8.84 11.22
CA GLY A 170 -2.04 7.98 11.71
C GLY A 170 -2.12 6.62 11.04
N LEU A 171 -1.24 6.30 10.09
CA LEU A 171 -1.17 4.98 9.45
C LEU A 171 0.06 4.19 9.91
N LEU A 172 -0.18 3.15 10.70
CA LEU A 172 0.88 2.30 11.26
C LEU A 172 1.24 1.13 10.35
N TYR A 173 2.50 0.70 10.42
CA TYR A 173 2.94 -0.57 9.85
C TYR A 173 2.09 -1.73 10.41
N GLY A 174 1.79 -2.71 9.57
CA GLY A 174 0.88 -3.81 9.90
C GLY A 174 -0.59 -3.42 9.72
N THR A 175 -1.16 -2.59 10.59
CA THR A 175 -2.59 -2.24 10.53
C THR A 175 -2.97 -1.49 9.25
N GLY A 176 -2.06 -0.67 8.71
CA GLY A 176 -2.29 0.03 7.46
C GLY A 176 -2.47 -0.89 6.26
N LEU A 177 -1.78 -2.04 6.23
CA LEU A 177 -2.00 -3.05 5.19
C LEU A 177 -3.38 -3.72 5.32
N VAL A 178 -3.84 -3.98 6.55
CA VAL A 178 -5.20 -4.52 6.76
C VAL A 178 -6.25 -3.52 6.29
N THR A 179 -6.07 -2.23 6.58
CA THR A 179 -6.93 -1.16 6.08
C THR A 179 -6.89 -1.07 4.54
N GLU A 180 -5.72 -1.21 3.91
CA GLU A 180 -5.60 -1.26 2.45
C GLU A 180 -6.44 -2.39 1.85
N LEU A 181 -6.37 -3.60 2.43
CA LEU A 181 -7.15 -4.75 1.96
C LEU A 181 -8.66 -4.57 2.15
N GLU A 182 -9.08 -3.96 3.25
CA GLU A 182 -10.48 -3.58 3.48
C GLU A 182 -10.97 -2.59 2.41
N LEU A 183 -10.16 -1.58 2.08
CA LEU A 183 -10.48 -0.58 1.06
C LEU A 183 -10.50 -1.17 -0.35
N LEU A 184 -9.58 -2.09 -0.67
CA LEU A 184 -9.58 -2.81 -1.95
C LEU A 184 -10.85 -3.65 -2.13
N VAL A 185 -11.31 -4.33 -1.07
CA VAL A 185 -12.59 -5.06 -1.12
C VAL A 185 -13.77 -4.09 -1.28
N ALA A 186 -13.77 -2.98 -0.53
CA ALA A 186 -14.79 -1.94 -0.69
C ALA A 186 -14.81 -1.33 -2.09
N ALA A 187 -13.66 -1.30 -2.79
CA ALA A 187 -13.53 -0.83 -4.16
C ALA A 187 -13.91 -1.86 -5.23
N GLY A 188 -14.24 -3.10 -4.84
CA GLY A 188 -14.79 -4.13 -5.75
C GLY A 188 -13.95 -5.39 -5.91
N LEU A 189 -12.81 -5.54 -5.20
CA LEU A 189 -12.15 -6.85 -5.13
C LEU A 189 -12.98 -7.81 -4.28
N THR A 190 -13.00 -9.08 -4.68
CA THR A 190 -13.38 -10.15 -3.74
C THR A 190 -12.32 -10.28 -2.64
N PRO A 191 -12.67 -10.76 -1.43
CA PRO A 191 -11.67 -11.01 -0.39
C PRO A 191 -10.51 -11.92 -0.85
N ALA A 192 -10.79 -12.92 -1.70
CA ALA A 192 -9.75 -13.77 -2.28
C ALA A 192 -8.78 -13.02 -3.20
N GLN A 193 -9.27 -12.06 -3.99
CA GLN A 193 -8.42 -11.21 -4.82
C GLN A 193 -7.58 -10.26 -3.96
N ALA A 194 -8.16 -9.66 -2.92
CA ALA A 194 -7.43 -8.80 -1.99
C ALA A 194 -6.31 -9.56 -1.27
N LEU A 195 -6.57 -10.77 -0.78
CA LEU A 195 -5.54 -11.63 -0.17
C LEU A 195 -4.41 -11.95 -1.17
N ARG A 196 -4.74 -12.23 -2.44
CA ARG A 196 -3.72 -12.46 -3.49
C ARG A 196 -2.90 -11.20 -3.77
N ALA A 197 -3.50 -10.02 -3.73
CA ALA A 197 -2.79 -8.74 -3.89
C ALA A 197 -1.74 -8.50 -2.79
N ALA A 198 -1.91 -9.07 -1.59
CA ALA A 198 -0.95 -8.99 -0.48
C ALA A 198 -0.01 -10.19 -0.35
N THR A 199 -0.18 -11.25 -1.14
CA THR A 199 0.61 -12.50 -1.01
C THR A 199 1.26 -12.93 -2.32
N VAL A 200 0.45 -13.39 -3.27
CA VAL A 200 0.91 -13.89 -4.57
C VAL A 200 1.50 -12.77 -5.42
N ALA A 201 0.80 -11.65 -5.55
CA ALA A 201 1.21 -10.54 -6.40
C ALA A 201 2.59 -9.96 -6.00
N PRO A 202 2.86 -9.61 -4.72
CA PRO A 202 4.17 -9.13 -4.31
C PRO A 202 5.27 -10.19 -4.50
N ALA A 203 4.98 -11.47 -4.25
CA ALA A 203 5.95 -12.54 -4.49
C ALA A 203 6.32 -12.68 -5.98
N MET A 204 5.35 -12.51 -6.88
CA MET A 204 5.57 -12.50 -8.34
C MET A 204 6.48 -11.34 -8.76
N ILE A 205 6.13 -10.11 -8.37
CA ILE A 205 6.85 -8.92 -8.87
C ILE A 205 8.24 -8.75 -8.27
N THR A 206 8.52 -9.40 -7.14
CA THR A 206 9.84 -9.40 -6.49
C THR A 206 10.71 -10.60 -6.87
N GLY A 207 10.23 -11.49 -7.74
CA GLY A 207 10.97 -12.68 -8.17
C GLY A 207 11.06 -13.78 -7.11
N HIS A 208 10.22 -13.73 -6.08
CA HIS A 208 10.19 -14.69 -4.97
C HIS A 208 9.01 -15.68 -5.04
N TYR A 209 8.33 -15.78 -6.19
CA TYR A 209 7.17 -16.67 -6.30
C TYR A 209 7.52 -18.16 -6.21
N SER A 210 8.79 -18.53 -6.34
CA SER A 210 9.26 -19.91 -6.15
C SER A 210 9.35 -20.33 -4.68
N ASP A 211 9.36 -19.38 -3.73
CA ASP A 211 9.51 -19.69 -2.30
C ASP A 211 8.60 -18.87 -1.35
N LEU A 212 7.85 -17.88 -1.86
CA LEU A 212 6.92 -17.02 -1.11
C LEU A 212 5.55 -16.91 -1.80
N GLY A 213 4.54 -16.49 -1.02
CA GLY A 213 3.22 -16.10 -1.53
C GLY A 213 2.22 -17.25 -1.69
N ARG A 214 2.62 -18.51 -1.44
CA ARG A 214 1.75 -19.71 -1.46
C ARG A 214 2.02 -20.58 -0.25
N ILE A 215 1.03 -21.39 0.12
CA ILE A 215 1.16 -22.43 1.15
C ILE A 215 1.32 -23.76 0.43
N GLU A 216 2.56 -24.13 0.12
CA GLU A 216 2.90 -25.37 -0.59
C GLU A 216 4.20 -25.99 -0.06
N PRO A 217 4.39 -27.32 -0.18
CA PRO A 217 5.67 -27.95 0.14
C PRO A 217 6.82 -27.30 -0.64
N GLY A 218 7.93 -27.02 0.05
CA GLY A 218 9.10 -26.35 -0.53
C GLY A 218 9.11 -24.82 -0.37
N TYR A 219 7.96 -24.21 -0.08
CA TYR A 219 7.87 -22.77 0.20
C TYR A 219 8.30 -22.47 1.64
N ARG A 220 8.64 -21.19 1.91
CA ARG A 220 8.93 -20.73 3.26
C ARG A 220 7.71 -20.93 4.16
N ALA A 221 7.98 -21.32 5.40
CA ALA A 221 6.95 -21.50 6.42
C ALA A 221 6.55 -20.14 7.03
N ASP A 222 6.03 -19.26 6.18
CA ASP A 222 5.52 -17.92 6.49
C ASP A 222 4.00 -17.91 6.34
N MET A 223 3.26 -17.89 7.46
CA MET A 223 1.81 -18.03 7.48
C MET A 223 1.18 -17.20 8.59
N VAL A 224 -0.06 -16.77 8.38
CA VAL A 224 -0.88 -16.11 9.39
C VAL A 224 -2.11 -16.97 9.63
N LEU A 225 -2.34 -17.38 10.88
CA LEU A 225 -3.55 -18.09 11.29
C LEU A 225 -4.54 -17.07 11.86
N LEU A 226 -5.79 -17.16 11.43
CA LEU A 226 -6.86 -16.25 11.80
C LEU A 226 -7.93 -17.00 12.60
N ALA A 227 -8.57 -16.32 13.54
CA ALA A 227 -9.67 -16.89 14.34
C ALA A 227 -10.98 -17.01 13.55
N ALA A 228 -11.10 -16.33 12.42
CA ALA A 228 -12.28 -16.30 11.57
C ALA A 228 -11.91 -16.26 10.08
N ASN A 229 -12.84 -16.66 9.21
CA ASN A 229 -12.59 -16.84 7.77
C ASN A 229 -12.53 -15.49 7.03
N PRO A 230 -11.38 -15.07 6.48
CA PRO A 230 -11.26 -13.79 5.77
C PRO A 230 -11.98 -13.78 4.42
N LEU A 231 -12.39 -14.94 3.89
CA LEU A 231 -13.12 -15.03 2.63
C LEU A 231 -14.59 -14.63 2.75
N THR A 232 -15.17 -14.73 3.95
CA THR A 232 -16.54 -14.27 4.21
C THR A 232 -16.58 -12.79 4.61
N ASP A 233 -15.53 -12.32 5.27
CA ASP A 233 -15.36 -10.93 5.66
C ASP A 233 -13.86 -10.61 5.81
N ILE A 234 -13.35 -9.72 4.96
CA ILE A 234 -11.93 -9.36 4.94
C ILE A 234 -11.46 -8.76 6.27
N ARG A 235 -12.38 -8.18 7.07
CA ARG A 235 -12.09 -7.62 8.40
C ARG A 235 -11.62 -8.66 9.42
N HIS A 236 -11.88 -9.96 9.17
CA HIS A 236 -11.35 -11.04 9.99
C HIS A 236 -9.81 -11.11 10.00
N LEU A 237 -9.12 -10.42 9.09
CA LEU A 237 -7.67 -10.21 9.16
C LEU A 237 -7.19 -9.51 10.45
N ARG A 238 -8.08 -8.79 11.15
CA ARG A 238 -7.77 -8.18 12.44
C ARG A 238 -7.72 -9.19 13.59
N GLN A 239 -8.15 -10.43 13.36
CA GLN A 239 -8.28 -11.49 14.37
C GLN A 239 -7.18 -12.54 14.23
N VAL A 240 -5.91 -12.10 14.26
CA VAL A 240 -4.75 -13.00 14.14
C VAL A 240 -4.63 -13.90 15.37
N ALA A 241 -4.75 -15.21 15.18
CA ALA A 241 -4.56 -16.21 16.22
C ALA A 241 -3.05 -16.48 16.46
N SER A 242 -2.28 -16.64 15.39
CA SER A 242 -0.82 -16.85 15.49
C SER A 242 -0.15 -16.52 14.17
N VAL A 243 1.17 -16.30 14.21
CA VAL A 243 2.01 -16.11 13.03
C VAL A 243 3.08 -17.19 13.00
N LEU A 244 3.26 -17.85 11.87
CA LEU A 244 4.40 -18.70 11.59
C LEU A 244 5.36 -17.88 10.72
N GLN A 245 6.61 -17.68 11.16
CA GLN A 245 7.61 -16.92 10.41
C GLN A 245 8.88 -17.76 10.30
N GLY A 246 9.30 -18.15 9.10
CA GLY A 246 10.47 -19.00 8.88
C GLY A 246 10.40 -20.34 9.63
N GLY A 247 9.19 -20.84 9.92
CA GLY A 247 8.97 -22.02 10.74
C GLY A 247 9.04 -21.80 12.26
N TYR A 248 9.03 -20.55 12.72
CA TYR A 248 8.92 -20.19 14.13
C TYR A 248 7.48 -19.75 14.45
N LEU A 249 6.87 -20.36 15.48
CA LEU A 249 5.48 -20.07 15.84
C LEU A 249 5.44 -18.96 16.89
N LEU A 250 4.77 -17.88 16.54
CA LEU A 250 4.39 -16.77 17.39
C LEU A 250 2.92 -16.95 17.75
N ASP A 251 2.64 -17.54 18.91
CA ASP A 251 1.29 -17.62 19.46
C ASP A 251 0.78 -16.26 19.97
N ARG A 252 -0.47 -16.20 20.44
CA ARG A 252 -1.05 -14.95 20.99
C ARG A 252 -0.22 -14.35 22.12
N GLY A 253 0.38 -15.18 22.99
CA GLY A 253 1.20 -14.72 24.10
C GLY A 253 2.50 -14.08 23.59
N ALA A 254 3.18 -14.72 22.65
CA ALA A 254 4.37 -14.19 22.00
C ALA A 254 4.07 -12.89 21.25
N LEU A 255 2.99 -12.83 20.48
CA LEU A 255 2.57 -11.61 19.77
C LEU A 255 2.25 -10.46 20.75
N ALA A 256 1.56 -10.75 21.86
CA ALA A 256 1.28 -9.74 22.89
C ALA A 256 2.57 -9.24 23.55
N ALA A 257 3.53 -10.12 23.81
CA ALA A 257 4.84 -9.74 24.34
C ALA A 257 5.60 -8.83 23.38
N LEU A 258 5.57 -9.10 22.06
CA LEU A 258 6.18 -8.23 21.05
C LEU A 258 5.56 -6.83 21.02
N VAL A 259 4.23 -6.75 21.08
CA VAL A 259 3.52 -5.46 21.16
C VAL A 259 3.91 -4.71 22.43
N ALA A 260 3.99 -5.38 23.57
CA ALA A 260 4.40 -4.77 24.84
C ALA A 260 5.84 -4.25 24.79
N GLN A 261 6.77 -5.04 24.25
CA GLN A 261 8.17 -4.65 24.06
C GLN A 261 8.31 -3.46 23.11
N ALA A 262 7.62 -3.49 21.96
CA ALA A 262 7.60 -2.39 21.01
C ALA A 262 7.05 -1.10 21.63
N THR A 263 5.97 -1.21 22.42
CA THR A 263 5.36 -0.11 23.16
C THR A 263 6.34 0.49 24.17
N GLN A 264 7.05 -0.34 24.94
CA GLN A 264 8.03 0.11 25.92
C GLN A 264 9.22 0.79 25.24
N ALA A 265 9.76 0.20 24.17
CA ALA A 265 10.87 0.76 23.41
C ALA A 265 10.52 2.12 22.79
N ALA A 266 9.34 2.22 22.16
CA ALA A 266 8.87 3.47 21.54
C ALA A 266 8.54 4.57 22.57
N ARG A 267 8.19 4.22 23.81
CA ARG A 267 8.11 5.17 24.94
C ARG A 267 9.49 5.63 25.40
N ALA A 268 10.47 4.72 25.42
CA ALA A 268 11.86 5.02 25.77
C ALA A 268 12.66 5.71 24.64
N GLY A 269 12.09 5.86 23.44
CA GLY A 269 12.80 6.40 22.27
C GLY A 269 13.83 5.44 21.67
N ALA A 270 13.74 4.15 21.98
CA ALA A 270 14.63 3.10 21.51
C ALA A 270 13.97 2.22 20.43
N LEU A 271 14.78 1.49 19.66
CA LEU A 271 14.29 0.39 18.82
C LEU A 271 13.99 -0.83 19.70
N PRO A 272 12.92 -1.59 19.42
CA PRO A 272 12.65 -2.81 20.15
C PRO A 272 13.78 -3.84 19.94
N PRO A 273 14.13 -4.63 20.98
CA PRO A 273 15.08 -5.71 20.84
C PRO A 273 14.53 -6.78 19.87
N THR A 274 15.43 -7.52 19.21
CA THR A 274 15.07 -8.67 18.38
C THR A 274 14.34 -9.72 19.21
N ALA A 275 13.18 -10.16 18.72
CA ALA A 275 12.35 -11.16 19.37
C ALA A 275 13.09 -12.48 19.61
N ALA A 276 13.02 -13.02 20.83
CA ALA A 276 13.36 -14.42 21.08
C ALA A 276 12.17 -15.29 20.61
N VAL A 277 12.37 -16.13 19.59
CA VAL A 277 11.28 -16.92 19.01
C VAL A 277 11.53 -18.42 19.17
N ARG A 278 10.47 -19.16 19.52
CA ARG A 278 10.50 -20.62 19.63
C ARG A 278 10.31 -21.26 18.25
N LYS A 279 11.28 -22.09 17.83
CA LYS A 279 11.22 -22.84 16.57
C LYS A 279 10.15 -23.93 16.68
N VAL A 280 9.31 -24.07 15.66
CA VAL A 280 8.40 -25.22 15.59
C VAL A 280 9.23 -26.48 15.38
N ALA A 281 8.98 -27.52 16.19
CA ALA A 281 9.61 -28.81 15.99
C ALA A 281 9.22 -29.34 14.60
N ARG A 282 10.22 -29.68 13.77
CA ARG A 282 9.96 -30.33 12.48
C ARG A 282 9.31 -31.69 12.76
N ARG A 283 8.05 -31.87 12.37
CA ARG A 283 7.50 -33.22 12.23
C ARG A 283 8.17 -33.88 11.01
N PRO A 284 8.47 -35.20 11.08
CA PRO A 284 8.94 -35.93 9.90
C PRO A 284 7.89 -35.79 8.77
N PRO A 285 8.33 -35.78 7.50
CA PRO A 285 7.41 -35.67 6.37
C PRO A 285 6.36 -36.79 6.44
N VAL A 286 5.09 -36.42 6.25
CA VAL A 286 4.02 -37.42 6.11
C VAL A 286 4.30 -38.17 4.81
N PRO A 287 4.42 -39.51 4.83
CA PRO A 287 4.69 -40.29 3.63
C PRO A 287 3.59 -40.02 2.58
N SER A 288 4.02 -39.79 1.34
CA SER A 288 3.11 -39.56 0.22
C SER A 288 2.18 -40.78 0.06
N PRO A 289 0.87 -40.60 -0.16
CA PRO A 289 0.01 -41.74 -0.46
C PRO A 289 0.54 -42.41 -1.71
N ALA A 290 0.92 -43.68 -1.59
CA ALA A 290 1.40 -44.47 -2.70
C ALA A 290 0.39 -44.40 -3.84
N ALA A 291 0.85 -44.02 -5.04
CA ALA A 291 0.05 -44.10 -6.24
C ALA A 291 -0.39 -45.55 -6.41
N SER A 292 -1.68 -45.83 -6.22
CA SER A 292 -2.28 -47.09 -6.60
C SER A 292 -2.03 -47.29 -8.10
N LYS A 293 -1.23 -48.31 -8.43
CA LYS A 293 -1.04 -48.77 -9.81
C LYS A 293 -2.31 -49.41 -10.36
#